data_AF-B3RW22-F1
#
_entry.id   AF-B3RW22-F1
#
_cell.length_a   1.000
_cell.length_b   1.000
_cell.length_c   1.000
_cell.angle_alpha   90.00
_cell.angle_beta   90.00
_cell.angle_gamma   90.00
#
_symmetry.space_group_name_H-M   'P 1'
#
loop_
_entity.id
_entity.type
_entity.pdbx_description
1 polymer ?
#
loop_
_entity_poly.entity_id
_entity_poly.type
_entity_poly.pdbx_seq_one_letter_code
_entity_poly.pdbx_strand_id
1 'polypeptide(L)' 'RRLLINERERQRMHSLNAALDRLRSVVPHYPSDRKLSKIETLLLAQNYIVALTEALNSVRGPQ' A
#
# COMPACT_ATOMS: atom_id res chain seq x y z
N ARG A 1 29.46 -16.81 6.17
CA ARG A 1 28.75 -16.81 4.85
C ARG A 1 27.23 -16.80 4.98
N ARG A 2 26.58 -17.77 5.67
CA ARG A 2 25.11 -17.77 5.87
C ARG A 2 24.57 -16.53 6.59
N LEU A 3 25.28 -16.05 7.62
CA LEU A 3 24.92 -14.84 8.37
C LEU A 3 24.79 -13.59 7.48
N LEU A 4 25.74 -13.39 6.55
CA LEU A 4 25.71 -12.24 5.63
C LEU A 4 24.52 -12.30 4.67
N ILE A 5 24.14 -13.51 4.21
CA ILE A 5 22.97 -13.70 3.35
C ILE A 5 21.69 -13.39 4.12
N ASN A 6 21.57 -13.90 5.35
CA ASN A 6 20.41 -13.65 6.21
C ASN A 6 20.25 -12.15 6.51
N GLU A 7 21.35 -11.46 6.77
CA GLU A 7 21.32 -10.02 7.04
C GLU A 7 20.90 -9.22 5.81
N ARG A 8 21.42 -9.57 4.64
CA ARG A 8 20.99 -8.94 3.38
C ARG A 8 19.49 -9.13 3.12
N GLU A 9 18.97 -10.32 3.36
CA GLU A 9 17.53 -10.59 3.18
C GLU A 9 16.68 -9.83 4.21
N ARG A 10 17.16 -9.70 5.45
CA ARG A 10 16.52 -8.87 6.47
C ARG A 10 16.43 -7.41 6.04
N GLN A 11 17.52 -6.83 5.54
CA GLN A 11 17.56 -5.47 5.01
C GLN A 11 16.60 -5.29 3.83
N ARG A 12 16.57 -6.24 2.89
CA ARG A 12 15.61 -6.24 1.78
C ARG A 12 14.16 -6.21 2.28
N MET A 13 13.85 -7.04 3.28
CA MET A 13 12.53 -7.08 3.88
C MET A 13 12.18 -5.80 4.66
N HIS A 14 13.15 -5.17 5.34
CA HIS A 14 12.94 -3.87 5.98
C HIS A 14 12.54 -2.80 4.96
N SER A 15 13.26 -2.69 3.84
CA SER A 15 12.92 -1.76 2.76
C SER A 15 11.53 -2.00 2.19
N LEU A 16 11.17 -3.27 1.97
CA LEU A 16 9.84 -3.65 1.47
C LEU A 16 8.73 -3.30 2.47
N ASN A 17 8.91 -3.61 3.76
CA ASN A 17 7.92 -3.29 4.78
C ASN A 17 7.77 -1.77 4.97
N ALA A 18 8.86 -1.00 4.86
CA ALA A 18 8.82 0.46 4.91
C ALA A 18 8.05 1.08 3.73
N ALA A 19 8.15 0.49 2.53
CA ALA A 19 7.33 0.90 1.39
C ALA A 19 5.85 0.55 1.60
N LEU A 20 5.55 -0.61 2.17
CA LEU A 20 4.18 -1.01 2.49
C LEU A 20 3.55 -0.12 3.58
N ASP A 21 4.32 0.29 4.59
CA ASP A 21 3.84 1.23 5.61
C ASP A 21 3.57 2.62 5.03
N ARG A 22 4.36 3.08 4.05
CA ARG A 22 4.04 4.31 3.27
C ARG A 22 2.77 4.17 2.44
N LEU A 23 2.50 2.99 1.89
CA LEU A 23 1.23 2.74 1.21
C LEU A 23 0.06 2.80 2.20
N ARG A 24 0.19 2.20 3.38
CA ARG A 24 -0.86 2.26 4.43
C ARG A 24 -1.23 3.69 4.82
N SER A 25 -0.26 4.60 4.90
CA SER A 25 -0.53 5.98 5.34
C SER A 25 -1.36 6.80 4.35
N VAL A 26 -1.49 6.37 3.10
CA VAL A 26 -2.26 7.07 2.06
C VAL A 26 -3.53 6.32 1.65
N VAL A 27 -3.71 5.09 2.10
CA VAL A 27 -4.89 4.28 1.80
C VAL A 27 -5.97 4.58 2.84
N PRO A 28 -7.19 4.98 2.44
CA PRO A 28 -8.25 5.31 3.40
C PRO A 28 -8.75 4.05 4.09
N HIS A 29 -8.76 4.02 5.43
CA HIS A 29 -9.35 2.94 6.21
C HIS A 29 -9.97 3.43 7.53
N TYR A 30 -10.93 2.67 8.04
CA TYR A 30 -11.56 2.89 9.34
C TYR A 30 -11.49 1.63 10.22
N PRO A 31 -11.21 1.76 11.53
CA PRO A 31 -10.73 2.97 12.19
C PRO A 31 -9.28 3.29 11.77
N SER A 32 -8.88 4.56 11.80
CA SER A 32 -7.59 5.04 11.26
C SER A 32 -6.38 4.63 12.09
N ASP A 33 -6.59 4.16 13.30
CA ASP A 33 -5.57 3.62 14.22
C ASP A 33 -5.29 2.12 13.99
N ARG A 34 -6.16 1.41 13.26
CA ARG A 34 -5.97 -0.02 12.95
C ARG A 34 -4.94 -0.21 11.82
N LYS A 35 -3.84 -0.91 12.12
CA LYS A 35 -2.89 -1.33 11.08
C LYS A 35 -3.48 -2.43 10.19
N LEU A 36 -3.65 -2.14 8.91
CA LEU A 36 -4.10 -3.12 7.90
C LEU A 36 -3.07 -4.25 7.71
N SER A 37 -3.55 -5.48 7.49
CA SER A 37 -2.69 -6.58 7.02
C SER A 37 -2.09 -6.28 5.64
N LYS A 38 -1.10 -7.06 5.20
CA LYS A 38 -0.45 -6.85 3.89
C LYS A 38 -1.46 -6.98 2.75
N ILE A 39 -2.30 -8.01 2.79
CA ILE A 39 -3.29 -8.27 1.76
C ILE A 39 -4.38 -7.21 1.74
N GLU A 40 -4.91 -6.82 2.91
CA GLU A 40 -5.90 -5.74 2.99
C GLU A 40 -5.35 -4.43 2.42
N THR A 41 -4.10 -4.09 2.75
CA THR A 41 -3.44 -2.86 2.23
C THR A 41 -3.39 -2.87 0.70
N LEU A 42 -3.01 -4.00 0.09
CA LEU A 42 -2.89 -4.12 -1.37
C LEU A 42 -4.25 -4.07 -2.06
N LEU A 43 -5.25 -4.79 -1.53
CA LEU A 43 -6.61 -4.79 -2.10
C LEU A 43 -7.26 -3.40 -1.99
N LEU A 44 -7.12 -2.75 -0.84
CA LEU A 44 -7.72 -1.44 -0.62
C LEU A 44 -7.02 -0.35 -1.44
N ALA A 45 -5.70 -0.42 -1.60
CA ALA A 45 -4.96 0.46 -2.51
C ALA A 45 -5.43 0.33 -3.97
N GLN A 46 -5.62 -0.91 -4.45
CA GLN A 46 -6.14 -1.16 -5.80
C GLN A 46 -7.53 -0.53 -5.98
N ASN A 47 -8.46 -0.82 -5.05
CA ASN A 47 -9.81 -0.27 -5.11
C ASN A 47 -9.82 1.26 -5.01
N TYR A 48 -8.92 1.83 -4.21
CA TYR A 48 -8.82 3.27 -4.07
C TYR A 48 -8.34 3.96 -5.35
N ILE A 49 -7.37 3.38 -6.07
CA ILE A 49 -6.95 3.87 -7.38
C ILE A 49 -8.12 3.85 -8.38
N VAL A 50 -8.91 2.76 -8.41
CA VAL A 50 -10.10 2.65 -9.27
C VAL A 50 -11.11 3.74 -8.93
N ALA A 51 -11.47 3.88 -7.64
CA ALA A 51 -12.44 4.87 -7.19
C ALA A 51 -12.01 6.32 -7.50
N LEU A 52 -10.73 6.65 -7.31
CA LEU A 52 -10.20 7.97 -7.67
C LEU A 52 -10.23 8.21 -9.19
N THR A 53 -9.94 7.18 -9.99
CA THR A 53 -10.00 7.26 -11.45
C THR A 53 -11.43 7.51 -11.93
N GLU A 54 -12.39 6.78 -11.38
CA GLU A 54 -13.83 6.96 -11.67
C GLU A 54 -14.32 8.35 -11.25
N ALA A 55 -13.93 8.82 -10.07
CA ALA A 55 -14.28 10.16 -9.58
C ALA A 55 -13.72 11.26 -10.50
N LEU A 56 -12.50 11.12 -11.01
CA LEU A 56 -11.93 12.07 -11.95
C LEU A 56 -12.63 12.03 -13.31
N ASN A 57 -13.07 10.85 -13.76
CA ASN A 57 -13.80 10.70 -15.03
C ASN A 57 -15.22 11.26 -14.94
N SER A 58 -15.90 11.09 -13.81
CA SER A 58 -17.24 11.66 -13.61
C SER A 58 -17.21 13.20 -13.58
N VAL A 59 -16.15 13.79 -13.00
CA VAL A 59 -15.95 15.25 -12.98
C VAL A 59 -15.65 15.83 -14.37
N ARG A 60 -15.03 15.05 -15.27
CA ARG A 60 -14.69 15.52 -16.63
C ARG A 60 -15.90 15.60 -17.57
N GLY A 61 -17.07 15.10 -17.16
CA GLY A 61 -18.28 15.04 -18.00
C GLY A 61 -18.16 14.04 -19.16
N PRO A 62 -19.27 13.64 -19.80
CA PRO A 62 -19.19 12.86 -21.04
C PRO A 62 -18.53 13.74 -22.12
N GLN A 63 -17.47 13.20 -22.74
CA GLN A 63 -16.86 13.76 -23.95
C GLN A 63 -17.87 13.83 -25.10
#